data_AF-A0A2T4IAP6-F1
#
_entry.id   AF-A0A2T4IAP6-F1
#
_cell.length_a   1.000
_cell.length_b   1.000
_cell.length_c   1.000
_cell.angle_alpha   90.00
_cell.angle_beta   90.00
_cell.angle_gamma   90.00
#
_symmetry.space_group_name_H-M   'P 1'
#
loop_
_entity.id
_entity.type
_entity.pdbx_description
1 polymer ?
#
loop_
_entity_poly.entity_id
_entity_poly.type
_entity_poly.pdbx_seq_one_letter_code
_entity_poly.pdbx_strand_id
1 'polypeptide(L)'
;MEFNSLSVYWITTAIFGLLLISMWVLGLWIEGFKLKTFTIKNITIIGTLVALSVILSYVVNRNFLQILGTRITLGYFVNFLIGMVFGPLAGILAGIATDLIGTMIVGAAQWHIGFVFAKSMLGFLGSIVFVFKNNKHWVWLMVWSYAIGLFLVIFVVHPISFATVGGPSLAVAYSLTKFIVYPIELVLYPLLTYTSIRVIYILVKKDLNSKNKQWILRNDAVIF
;
A
#
# COMPACT_ATOMS: atom_id res chain seq x y z
N MET A 1 23.67 25.42 -11.21
CA MET A 1 22.40 25.96 -10.67
C MET A 1 22.05 25.13 -9.46
N GLU A 2 22.32 25.62 -8.25
CA GLU A 2 21.76 25.02 -7.04
C GLU A 2 20.26 25.25 -7.09
N PHE A 3 19.50 24.23 -7.51
CA PHE A 3 18.06 24.24 -7.30
C PHE A 3 17.84 24.44 -5.81
N ASN A 4 17.20 25.56 -5.43
CA ASN A 4 16.89 25.87 -4.04
C ASN A 4 16.10 24.67 -3.47
N SER A 5 16.68 23.95 -2.51
CA SER A 5 16.16 22.66 -2.02
C SER A 5 14.69 22.76 -1.57
N LEU A 6 14.30 23.93 -1.04
CA LEU A 6 12.94 24.27 -0.68
C LEU A 6 11.99 24.26 -1.90
N SER A 7 12.41 24.81 -3.04
CA SER A 7 11.59 24.85 -4.26
C SER A 7 11.32 23.45 -4.81
N VAL A 8 12.34 22.58 -4.78
CA VAL A 8 12.20 21.19 -5.26
C VAL A 8 11.23 20.41 -4.36
N TYR A 9 11.33 20.58 -3.04
CA TYR A 9 10.40 19.96 -2.08
C TYR A 9 8.93 20.32 -2.36
N TRP A 10 8.63 21.60 -2.58
CA TRP A 10 7.26 22.03 -2.86
C TRP A 10 6.75 21.53 -4.22
N ILE A 11 7.60 21.52 -5.24
CA ILE A 11 7.26 21.00 -6.57
C ILE A 11 6.95 19.50 -6.49
N THR A 12 7.81 18.70 -5.88
CA THR A 12 7.58 17.26 -5.74
C THR A 12 6.37 16.96 -4.87
N THR A 13 6.14 17.76 -3.82
CA THR A 13 4.95 17.66 -2.99
C THR A 13 3.69 17.92 -3.83
N ALA A 14 3.67 18.96 -4.65
CA ALA A 14 2.55 19.25 -5.54
C ALA A 14 2.31 18.11 -6.55
N ILE A 15 3.38 17.57 -7.16
CA ILE A 15 3.28 16.45 -8.10
C ILE A 15 2.69 15.20 -7.43
N PHE A 16 3.23 14.77 -6.30
CA PHE A 16 2.70 13.59 -5.60
C PHE A 16 1.29 13.83 -5.03
N GLY A 17 0.96 15.05 -4.63
CA GLY A 17 -0.41 15.42 -4.25
C GLY A 17 -1.39 15.29 -5.42
N LEU A 18 -1.02 15.78 -6.60
CA LEU A 18 -1.82 15.59 -7.83
C LEU A 18 -1.95 14.11 -8.19
N LEU A 19 -0.87 13.33 -8.09
CA LEU A 19 -0.92 11.89 -8.33
C LEU A 19 -1.85 11.17 -7.34
N LEU A 20 -1.80 11.52 -6.06
CA LEU A 20 -2.69 10.96 -5.04
C LEU A 20 -4.16 11.28 -5.35
N ILE A 21 -4.47 12.53 -5.73
CA ILE A 21 -5.82 12.94 -6.14
C ILE A 21 -6.25 12.19 -7.39
N SER A 22 -5.39 12.07 -8.41
CA SER A 22 -5.71 11.31 -9.62
C SER A 22 -6.01 9.84 -9.31
N MET A 23 -5.26 9.23 -8.40
CA MET A 23 -5.47 7.85 -7.97
C MET A 23 -6.79 7.69 -7.21
N TRP A 24 -7.18 8.70 -6.41
CA TRP A 24 -8.49 8.75 -5.77
C TRP A 24 -9.63 8.78 -6.80
N VAL A 25 -9.53 9.66 -7.79
CA VAL A 25 -10.54 9.79 -8.86
C VAL A 25 -10.63 8.50 -9.69
N LEU A 26 -9.49 7.90 -10.05
CA LEU A 26 -9.46 6.61 -10.73
C LEU A 26 -10.09 5.51 -9.86
N GLY A 27 -9.79 5.47 -8.56
CA GLY A 27 -10.42 4.54 -7.62
C GLY A 27 -11.93 4.66 -7.58
N LEU A 28 -12.46 5.89 -7.50
CA LEU A 28 -13.90 6.18 -7.57
C LEU A 28 -14.51 5.67 -8.87
N TRP A 29 -13.82 5.90 -9.99
CA TRP A 29 -14.29 5.46 -11.30
C TRP A 29 -14.34 3.93 -11.43
N ILE A 30 -13.32 3.20 -10.93
CA ILE A 30 -13.29 1.73 -10.93
C ILE A 30 -14.38 1.14 -10.02
N GLU A 31 -14.70 1.81 -8.91
CA GLU A 31 -15.84 1.47 -8.04
C GLU A 31 -17.20 1.86 -8.61
N GLY A 32 -17.23 2.56 -9.76
CA GLY A 32 -18.45 3.04 -10.40
C GLY A 32 -19.20 4.08 -9.56
N PHE A 33 -18.45 4.90 -8.80
CA PHE A 33 -18.95 5.92 -7.88
C PHE A 33 -19.91 5.39 -6.80
N LYS A 34 -19.81 4.10 -6.48
CA LYS A 34 -20.64 3.44 -5.48
C LYS A 34 -19.80 3.12 -4.24
N LEU A 35 -19.98 3.88 -3.17
CA LEU A 35 -19.31 3.69 -1.86
C LEU A 35 -19.85 2.48 -1.07
N LYS A 36 -20.15 1.36 -1.74
CA LYS A 36 -20.78 0.16 -1.15
C LYS A 36 -19.89 -0.54 -0.12
N THR A 37 -18.60 -0.26 -0.16
CA THR A 37 -17.56 -0.82 0.71
C THR A 37 -17.50 -0.14 2.08
N PHE A 38 -18.10 1.05 2.23
CA PHE A 38 -18.10 1.83 3.48
C PHE A 38 -19.33 1.55 4.36
N THR A 39 -19.39 0.34 4.89
CA THR A 39 -20.29 0.02 6.01
C THR A 39 -19.56 0.21 7.34
N ILE A 40 -20.29 0.44 8.44
CA ILE A 40 -19.70 0.56 9.79
C ILE A 40 -18.80 -0.65 10.07
N LYS A 41 -19.28 -1.87 9.79
CA LYS A 41 -18.52 -3.11 9.93
C LYS A 41 -17.20 -3.08 9.16
N ASN A 42 -17.23 -2.70 7.89
CA ASN A 42 -16.03 -2.64 7.05
C ASN A 42 -15.05 -1.57 7.52
N ILE A 43 -15.55 -0.39 7.91
CA ILE A 43 -14.70 0.69 8.43
C ILE A 43 -13.97 0.22 9.69
N THR A 44 -14.66 -0.48 10.60
CA THR A 44 -14.02 -1.05 11.79
C THR A 44 -12.92 -2.04 11.43
N ILE A 45 -13.19 -2.97 10.49
CA ILE A 45 -12.18 -3.96 10.06
C ILE A 45 -10.99 -3.28 9.38
N ILE A 46 -11.24 -2.33 8.48
CA ILE A 46 -10.18 -1.54 7.83
C ILE A 46 -9.36 -0.80 8.89
N GLY A 47 -10.01 -0.16 9.87
CA GLY A 47 -9.32 0.51 10.97
C GLY A 47 -8.42 -0.42 11.78
N THR A 48 -8.89 -1.63 12.09
CA THR A 48 -8.07 -2.66 12.76
C THR A 48 -6.88 -3.07 11.91
N LEU A 49 -7.06 -3.27 10.59
CA LEU A 49 -5.98 -3.61 9.67
C LEU A 49 -4.98 -2.46 9.48
N VAL A 50 -5.44 -1.21 9.47
CA VAL A 50 -4.57 -0.03 9.46
C VAL A 50 -3.72 0.02 10.72
N ALA A 51 -4.32 -0.22 11.90
CA ALA A 51 -3.57 -0.29 13.16
C ALA A 51 -2.52 -1.41 13.12
N LEU A 52 -2.87 -2.59 12.61
CA LEU A 52 -1.91 -3.69 12.40
C LEU A 52 -0.79 -3.28 11.44
N SER A 53 -1.12 -2.64 10.32
CA SER A 53 -0.16 -2.14 9.34
C SER A 53 0.83 -1.14 9.95
N VAL A 54 0.35 -0.25 10.82
CA VAL A 54 1.19 0.69 11.57
C VAL A 54 2.11 -0.05 12.53
N ILE A 55 1.59 -0.96 13.36
CA ILE A 55 2.41 -1.75 14.31
C ILE A 55 3.50 -2.53 13.57
N LEU A 56 3.16 -3.18 12.47
CA LEU A 56 4.12 -3.94 11.66
C LEU A 56 5.16 -3.06 10.98
N SER A 57 4.77 -1.88 10.48
CA SER A 57 5.67 -0.96 9.78
C SER A 57 6.63 -0.22 10.70
N TYR A 58 6.20 0.07 11.92
CA TYR A 58 6.87 1.03 12.79
C TYR A 58 7.36 0.45 14.12
N VAL A 59 6.62 -0.48 14.72
CA VAL A 59 6.99 -1.09 16.01
C VAL A 59 7.85 -2.33 15.78
N VAL A 60 7.37 -3.26 14.95
CA VAL A 60 8.07 -4.53 14.69
C VAL A 60 9.33 -4.31 13.84
N ASN A 61 9.22 -3.49 12.79
CA ASN A 61 10.31 -3.18 11.87
C ASN A 61 11.52 -2.51 12.57
N ARG A 62 11.29 -1.68 13.59
CA ARG A 62 12.37 -0.95 14.26
C ARG A 62 13.27 -1.87 15.09
N ASN A 63 12.73 -2.97 15.61
CA ASN A 63 13.37 -3.78 16.64
C ASN A 63 13.74 -5.22 16.21
N PHE A 64 13.06 -5.82 15.23
CA PHE A 64 13.18 -7.28 15.00
C PHE A 64 13.48 -7.71 13.56
N LEU A 65 13.00 -6.99 12.54
CA LEU A 65 13.13 -7.41 11.14
C LEU A 65 14.13 -6.53 10.37
N GLN A 66 15.40 -6.87 10.52
CA GLN A 66 16.49 -6.29 9.74
C GLN A 66 17.25 -7.39 9.02
N ILE A 67 17.42 -7.26 7.70
CA ILE A 67 18.29 -8.12 6.91
C ILE A 67 19.47 -7.26 6.46
N LEU A 68 20.68 -7.68 6.83
CA LEU A 68 21.93 -6.96 6.51
C LEU A 68 21.86 -5.47 6.90
N GLY A 69 21.31 -5.18 8.08
CA GLY A 69 21.11 -3.81 8.59
C GLY A 69 19.99 -3.02 7.90
N THR A 70 19.32 -3.59 6.90
CA THR A 70 18.23 -2.95 6.17
C THR A 70 16.87 -3.44 6.68
N ARG A 71 15.99 -2.49 6.96
CA ARG A 71 14.66 -2.69 7.55
C ARG A 71 13.63 -3.21 6.53
N ILE A 72 12.79 -4.17 6.93
CA ILE A 72 11.68 -4.70 6.12
C ILE A 72 10.35 -4.16 6.65
N THR A 73 9.59 -3.48 5.78
CA THR A 73 8.34 -2.81 6.20
C THR A 73 7.12 -3.69 5.98
N LEU A 74 6.85 -4.58 6.94
CA LEU A 74 5.75 -5.55 6.83
C LEU A 74 4.36 -4.94 6.65
N GLY A 75 4.09 -3.69 7.06
CA GLY A 75 2.74 -3.12 6.83
C GLY A 75 2.38 -2.93 5.35
N TYR A 76 3.34 -2.95 4.42
CA TYR A 76 3.04 -2.90 2.98
C TYR A 76 2.18 -4.05 2.50
N PHE A 77 2.37 -5.27 3.01
CA PHE A 77 1.50 -6.39 2.63
C PHE A 77 0.08 -6.19 3.16
N VAL A 78 -0.07 -5.62 4.36
CA VAL A 78 -1.39 -5.37 4.97
C VAL A 78 -2.15 -4.30 4.18
N ASN A 79 -1.49 -3.21 3.79
CA ASN A 79 -2.11 -2.17 2.96
C ASN A 79 -2.59 -2.71 1.61
N PHE A 80 -1.74 -3.50 0.95
CA PHE A 80 -2.11 -4.16 -0.30
C PHE A 80 -3.29 -5.12 -0.11
N LEU A 81 -3.29 -5.91 0.99
CA LEU A 81 -4.37 -6.81 1.35
C LEU A 81 -5.71 -6.07 1.59
N ILE A 82 -5.68 -4.90 2.25
CA ILE A 82 -6.87 -4.07 2.42
C ILE A 82 -7.46 -3.70 1.05
N GLY A 83 -6.62 -3.29 0.09
CA GLY A 83 -7.04 -3.02 -1.27
C GLY A 83 -7.66 -4.22 -1.98
N MET A 84 -7.05 -5.40 -1.84
CA MET A 84 -7.57 -6.64 -2.40
C MET A 84 -8.96 -7.01 -1.84
N VAL A 85 -9.18 -6.79 -0.55
CA VAL A 85 -10.41 -7.22 0.13
C VAL A 85 -11.55 -6.20 -0.01
N PHE A 86 -11.22 -4.92 0.15
CA PHE A 86 -12.20 -3.83 0.30
C PHE A 86 -12.24 -2.87 -0.89
N GLY A 87 -11.34 -2.98 -1.86
CA GLY A 87 -11.36 -2.19 -3.09
C GLY A 87 -10.43 -0.97 -3.07
N PRO A 88 -10.38 -0.22 -4.19
CA PRO A 88 -9.39 0.84 -4.41
C PRO A 88 -9.49 1.96 -3.38
N LEU A 89 -10.69 2.44 -3.04
CA LEU A 89 -10.82 3.58 -2.12
C LEU A 89 -10.41 3.21 -0.69
N ALA A 90 -10.80 2.03 -0.24
CA ALA A 90 -10.38 1.49 1.05
C ALA A 90 -8.85 1.32 1.09
N GLY A 91 -8.24 0.81 0.02
CA GLY A 91 -6.79 0.68 -0.09
C GLY A 91 -6.05 2.03 -0.06
N ILE A 92 -6.54 3.03 -0.80
CA ILE A 92 -5.95 4.37 -0.82
C ILE A 92 -6.04 5.03 0.56
N LEU A 93 -7.23 4.99 1.19
CA LEU A 93 -7.45 5.54 2.54
C LEU A 93 -6.60 4.84 3.59
N ALA A 94 -6.49 3.51 3.52
CA ALA A 94 -5.62 2.77 4.41
C ALA A 94 -4.16 3.21 4.26
N GLY A 95 -3.70 3.46 3.03
CA GLY A 95 -2.40 4.08 2.74
C GLY A 95 -2.20 5.40 3.46
N ILE A 96 -3.17 6.31 3.32
CA ILE A 96 -3.14 7.63 3.95
C ILE A 96 -3.09 7.49 5.47
N ALA A 97 -4.00 6.70 6.05
CA ALA A 97 -4.11 6.53 7.48
C ALA A 97 -2.86 5.87 8.07
N THR A 98 -2.32 4.83 7.44
CA THR A 98 -1.09 4.17 7.89
C THR A 98 0.11 5.11 7.88
N ASP A 99 0.21 6.02 6.90
CA ASP A 99 1.29 7.01 6.90
C ASP A 99 1.13 8.06 7.99
N LEU A 100 -0.03 8.71 8.04
CA LEU A 100 -0.28 9.79 9.00
C LEU A 100 -0.19 9.29 10.44
N ILE A 101 -0.87 8.18 10.77
CA ILE A 101 -0.83 7.63 12.12
C ILE A 101 0.58 7.13 12.48
N GLY A 102 1.25 6.46 11.54
CA GLY A 102 2.58 5.93 11.78
C GLY A 102 3.64 7.02 12.01
N THR A 103 3.56 8.10 11.23
CA THR A 103 4.43 9.27 11.38
C THR A 103 4.16 10.03 12.68
N MET A 104 2.89 10.13 13.10
CA MET A 104 2.52 10.70 14.40
C MET A 104 3.05 9.89 15.59
N ILE A 105 3.04 8.55 15.51
CA ILE A 105 3.50 7.67 16.61
C ILE A 105 5.02 7.68 16.76
N VAL A 106 5.76 7.57 15.65
CA VAL A 106 7.23 7.42 15.72
C VAL A 106 7.96 8.76 15.72
N GLY A 107 7.28 9.82 15.29
CA GLY A 107 7.92 11.09 14.95
C GLY A 107 8.66 10.96 13.62
N ALA A 108 8.22 11.70 12.60
CA ALA A 108 8.99 11.87 11.37
C ALA A 108 9.96 13.04 11.55
N ALA A 109 11.26 12.82 11.32
CA ALA A 109 12.22 13.92 11.33
C ALA A 109 11.83 15.00 10.31
N GLN A 110 11.34 14.57 9.16
CA GLN A 110 10.72 15.39 8.12
C GLN A 110 9.67 14.57 7.37
N TRP A 111 8.56 15.20 7.00
CA TRP A 111 7.43 14.55 6.31
C TRP A 111 7.33 15.04 4.86
N HIS A 112 6.93 14.14 3.95
CA HIS A 112 6.69 14.44 2.54
C HIS A 112 5.56 13.57 1.99
N ILE A 113 4.68 14.17 1.19
CA ILE A 113 3.48 13.50 0.68
C ILE A 113 3.79 12.30 -0.24
N GLY A 114 4.99 12.23 -0.80
CA GLY A 114 5.44 11.06 -1.56
C GLY A 114 5.44 9.76 -0.74
N PHE A 115 5.68 9.83 0.58
CA PHE A 115 5.59 8.65 1.46
C PHE A 115 4.14 8.19 1.65
N VAL A 116 3.20 9.13 1.76
CA VAL A 116 1.76 8.85 1.75
C VAL A 116 1.37 8.18 0.44
N PHE A 117 1.77 8.79 -0.68
CA PHE A 117 1.47 8.30 -2.02
C PHE A 117 1.99 6.87 -2.23
N ALA A 118 3.21 6.56 -1.80
CA ALA A 118 3.78 5.22 -1.88
C ALA A 118 2.87 4.15 -1.21
N LYS A 119 2.41 4.42 0.01
CA LYS A 119 1.54 3.49 0.76
C LYS A 119 0.15 3.38 0.15
N SER A 120 -0.42 4.50 -0.29
CA SER A 120 -1.71 4.53 -0.98
C SER A 120 -1.66 3.81 -2.33
N MET A 121 -0.54 3.92 -3.06
CA MET A 121 -0.33 3.24 -4.33
C MET A 121 -0.31 1.72 -4.15
N LEU A 122 0.35 1.20 -3.12
CA LEU A 122 0.30 -0.24 -2.82
C LEU A 122 -1.11 -0.71 -2.48
N GLY A 123 -1.86 0.05 -1.67
CA GLY A 123 -3.26 -0.24 -1.39
C GLY A 123 -4.13 -0.23 -2.66
N PHE A 124 -3.92 0.75 -3.54
CA PHE A 124 -4.62 0.85 -4.82
C PHE A 124 -4.30 -0.34 -5.72
N LEU A 125 -3.03 -0.68 -5.91
CA LEU A 125 -2.59 -1.82 -6.73
C LEU A 125 -3.16 -3.15 -6.24
N GLY A 126 -3.30 -3.33 -4.93
CA GLY A 126 -3.98 -4.50 -4.36
C GLY A 126 -5.40 -4.67 -4.89
N SER A 127 -6.14 -3.58 -5.06
CA SER A 127 -7.50 -3.66 -5.59
C SER A 127 -7.56 -4.09 -7.06
N ILE A 128 -6.53 -3.76 -7.86
CA ILE A 128 -6.47 -4.07 -9.29
C ILE A 128 -6.48 -5.58 -9.54
N VAL A 129 -5.95 -6.37 -8.60
CA VAL A 129 -5.89 -7.83 -8.69
C VAL A 129 -7.26 -8.44 -9.01
N PHE A 130 -8.36 -7.90 -8.47
CA PHE A 130 -9.71 -8.41 -8.67
C PHE A 130 -10.62 -7.52 -9.55
N VAL A 131 -10.06 -6.54 -10.26
CA VAL A 131 -10.84 -5.65 -11.15
C VAL A 131 -11.43 -6.42 -12.33
N PHE A 132 -10.66 -7.33 -12.93
CA PHE A 132 -11.06 -8.06 -14.12
C PHE A 132 -12.03 -9.22 -13.80
N LYS A 133 -13.00 -9.46 -14.69
CA LYS A 133 -14.07 -10.46 -14.49
C LYS A 133 -13.57 -11.90 -14.54
N ASN A 134 -12.60 -12.21 -15.39
CA ASN A 134 -12.07 -13.56 -15.54
C ASN A 134 -10.73 -13.65 -14.79
N ASN A 135 -10.75 -14.21 -13.59
CA ASN A 135 -9.60 -14.13 -12.69
C ASN A 135 -8.94 -15.47 -12.37
N LYS A 136 -8.84 -16.33 -13.40
CA LYS A 136 -8.12 -17.60 -13.34
C LYS A 136 -6.64 -17.44 -12.93
N HIS A 137 -6.06 -16.26 -13.14
CA HIS A 137 -4.65 -15.96 -12.90
C HIS A 137 -4.42 -14.87 -11.83
N TRP A 138 -5.34 -14.74 -10.86
CA TRP A 138 -5.26 -13.70 -9.83
C TRP A 138 -3.95 -13.72 -9.02
N VAL A 139 -3.38 -14.91 -8.78
CA VAL A 139 -2.07 -15.06 -8.09
C VAL A 139 -0.95 -14.40 -8.90
N TRP A 140 -0.93 -14.60 -10.22
CA TRP A 140 0.05 -13.96 -11.09
C TRP A 140 -0.14 -12.45 -11.12
N LEU A 141 -1.38 -11.97 -11.22
CA LEU A 141 -1.68 -10.54 -11.14
C LEU A 141 -1.25 -9.92 -9.82
N MET A 142 -1.44 -10.64 -8.70
CA MET A 142 -0.97 -10.23 -7.37
C MET A 142 0.56 -10.09 -7.34
N VAL A 143 1.29 -11.11 -7.80
CA VAL A 143 2.77 -11.09 -7.84
C VAL A 143 3.29 -9.96 -8.72
N TRP A 144 2.72 -9.77 -9.91
CA TRP A 144 3.09 -8.66 -10.80
C TRP A 144 2.76 -7.29 -10.23
N SER A 145 1.60 -7.15 -9.58
CA SER A 145 1.22 -5.91 -8.91
C SER A 145 2.18 -5.57 -7.76
N TYR A 146 2.66 -6.57 -7.01
CA TYR A 146 3.72 -6.38 -6.03
C TYR A 146 5.05 -6.02 -6.67
N ALA A 147 5.48 -6.71 -7.73
CA ALA A 147 6.73 -6.42 -8.43
C ALA A 147 6.77 -4.96 -8.91
N ILE A 148 5.74 -4.54 -9.65
CA ILE A 148 5.65 -3.18 -10.18
C ILE A 148 5.48 -2.17 -9.04
N GLY A 149 4.59 -2.44 -8.09
CA GLY A 149 4.30 -1.53 -6.98
C GLY A 149 5.50 -1.29 -6.08
N LEU A 150 6.15 -2.36 -5.62
CA LEU A 150 7.34 -2.26 -4.79
C LEU A 150 8.50 -1.62 -5.56
N PHE A 151 8.67 -1.93 -6.84
CA PHE A 151 9.70 -1.29 -7.66
C PHE A 151 9.49 0.23 -7.72
N LEU A 152 8.26 0.68 -8.03
CA LEU A 152 7.93 2.10 -8.07
C LEU A 152 8.09 2.76 -6.70
N VAL A 153 7.67 2.12 -5.62
CA VAL A 153 7.85 2.65 -4.26
C VAL A 153 9.34 2.80 -3.93
N ILE A 154 10.11 1.74 -4.10
CA ILE A 154 11.50 1.64 -3.61
C ILE A 154 12.47 2.44 -4.47
N PHE A 155 12.33 2.39 -5.80
CA PHE A 155 13.31 2.95 -6.73
C PHE A 155 12.87 4.26 -7.40
N VAL A 156 11.61 4.67 -7.24
CA VAL A 156 11.10 5.93 -7.84
C VAL A 156 10.58 6.87 -6.76
N VAL A 157 9.52 6.49 -6.05
CA VAL A 157 8.81 7.40 -5.13
C VAL A 157 9.66 7.75 -3.91
N HIS A 158 10.23 6.74 -3.24
CA HIS A 158 11.05 6.96 -2.05
C HIS A 158 12.36 7.69 -2.35
N PRO A 159 13.14 7.37 -3.39
CA PRO A 159 14.37 8.11 -3.67
C PRO A 159 14.10 9.58 -3.96
N ILE A 160 13.04 9.91 -4.71
CA ILE A 160 12.63 11.31 -4.94
C ILE A 160 12.24 11.98 -3.60
N SER A 161 11.47 11.28 -2.76
CA SER A 161 11.03 11.80 -1.45
C SER A 161 12.19 11.97 -0.46
N PHE A 162 13.17 11.07 -0.44
CA PHE A 162 14.35 11.19 0.41
C PHE A 162 15.32 12.25 -0.12
N ALA A 163 15.47 12.38 -1.44
CA ALA A 163 16.34 13.39 -2.05
C ALA A 163 15.87 14.81 -1.72
N THR A 164 14.56 15.01 -1.67
CA THR A 164 13.94 16.31 -1.40
C THR A 164 13.94 16.68 0.08
N VAL A 165 13.85 15.68 0.96
CA VAL A 165 13.78 15.87 2.41
C VAL A 165 15.16 15.90 3.08
N GLY A 166 16.04 14.98 2.71
CA GLY A 166 17.34 14.78 3.36
C GLY A 166 18.54 14.88 2.43
N GLY A 167 18.32 15.27 1.18
CA GLY A 167 19.36 15.43 0.16
C GLY A 167 19.67 14.15 -0.63
N PRO A 168 20.40 14.28 -1.76
CA PRO A 168 20.67 13.17 -2.67
C PRO A 168 21.42 11.99 -2.04
N SER A 169 22.30 12.25 -1.07
CA SER A 169 23.07 11.22 -0.36
C SER A 169 22.16 10.24 0.39
N LEU A 170 21.09 10.74 1.04
CA LEU A 170 20.10 9.92 1.73
C LEU A 170 19.32 9.03 0.75
N ALA A 171 18.94 9.57 -0.40
CA ALA A 171 18.24 8.82 -1.44
C ALA A 171 19.07 7.67 -2.01
N VAL A 172 20.37 7.91 -2.25
CA VAL A 172 21.29 6.88 -2.74
C VAL A 172 21.48 5.78 -1.67
N ALA A 173 21.72 6.17 -0.42
CA ALA A 173 21.87 5.22 0.69
C ALA A 173 20.62 4.33 0.87
N TYR A 174 19.43 4.94 0.80
CA TYR A 174 18.17 4.20 0.85
C TYR A 174 18.01 3.22 -0.33
N SER A 175 18.31 3.67 -1.55
CA SER A 175 18.13 2.85 -2.76
C SER A 175 19.06 1.64 -2.78
N LEU A 176 20.32 1.82 -2.39
CA LEU A 176 21.31 0.74 -2.35
C LEU A 176 20.94 -0.34 -1.34
N THR A 177 20.55 0.07 -0.13
CA THR A 177 20.13 -0.86 0.92
C THR A 177 18.86 -1.63 0.52
N LYS A 178 17.91 -0.94 -0.11
CA LYS A 178 16.67 -1.57 -0.57
C LYS A 178 16.79 -2.43 -1.82
N PHE A 179 17.86 -2.29 -2.61
CA PHE A 179 18.12 -3.19 -3.74
C PHE A 179 18.27 -4.65 -3.29
N ILE A 180 18.91 -4.87 -2.14
CA ILE A 180 19.11 -6.21 -1.56
C ILE A 180 17.81 -6.76 -0.97
N VAL A 181 17.01 -5.88 -0.36
CA VAL A 181 15.77 -6.26 0.33
C VAL A 181 14.60 -6.47 -0.64
N TYR A 182 14.60 -5.80 -1.79
CA TYR A 182 13.51 -5.87 -2.77
C TYR A 182 13.16 -7.30 -3.22
N PRO A 183 14.11 -8.17 -3.62
CA PRO A 183 13.81 -9.56 -3.97
C PRO A 183 13.19 -10.35 -2.81
N ILE A 184 13.60 -10.04 -1.57
CA ILE A 184 13.09 -10.70 -0.37
C ILE A 184 11.65 -10.26 -0.10
N GLU A 185 11.37 -8.95 -0.17
CA GLU A 185 10.01 -8.40 -0.06
C GLU A 185 9.09 -8.95 -1.17
N LEU A 186 9.63 -9.14 -2.38
CA LEU A 186 8.90 -9.69 -3.53
C LEU A 186 8.51 -11.16 -3.35
N VAL A 187 9.22 -11.94 -2.54
CA VAL A 187 8.81 -13.31 -2.19
C VAL A 187 7.90 -13.30 -0.97
N LEU A 188 8.28 -12.54 0.06
CA LEU A 188 7.62 -12.53 1.35
C LEU A 188 6.20 -11.96 1.27
N TYR A 189 6.00 -10.81 0.61
CA TYR A 189 4.70 -10.12 0.63
C TYR A 189 3.63 -10.88 -0.15
N PRO A 190 3.88 -11.40 -1.37
CA PRO A 190 2.91 -12.26 -2.03
C PRO A 190 2.56 -13.51 -1.23
N LEU A 191 3.54 -14.14 -0.57
CA LEU A 191 3.30 -15.33 0.26
C LEU A 191 2.39 -15.02 1.46
N LEU A 192 2.69 -13.95 2.21
CA LEU A 192 1.85 -13.49 3.33
C LEU A 192 0.45 -13.09 2.86
N THR A 193 0.35 -12.46 1.68
CA THR A 193 -0.93 -12.06 1.10
C THR A 193 -1.74 -13.28 0.69
N TYR A 194 -1.12 -14.27 0.05
CA TYR A 194 -1.77 -15.50 -0.40
C TYR A 194 -2.35 -16.32 0.75
N THR A 195 -1.60 -16.47 1.85
CA THR A 195 -2.08 -17.18 3.03
C THR A 195 -3.21 -16.40 3.72
N SER A 196 -3.06 -15.09 3.86
CA SER A 196 -4.06 -14.23 4.50
C SER A 196 -5.36 -14.17 3.71
N ILE A 197 -5.30 -14.01 2.39
CA ILE A 197 -6.48 -13.89 1.54
C ILE A 197 -7.30 -15.19 1.52
N ARG A 198 -6.65 -16.37 1.62
CA ARG A 198 -7.32 -17.67 1.77
C ARG A 198 -8.19 -17.70 3.02
N VAL A 199 -7.62 -17.32 4.16
CA VAL A 199 -8.34 -17.31 5.44
C VAL A 199 -9.48 -16.28 5.40
N ILE A 200 -9.20 -15.06 4.93
CA ILE A 200 -10.21 -14.00 4.82
C ILE A 200 -11.36 -14.42 3.90
N TYR A 201 -11.08 -15.03 2.75
CA TYR A 201 -12.11 -15.48 1.84
C TYR A 201 -13.04 -16.51 2.47
N ILE A 202 -12.50 -17.50 3.20
CA ILE A 202 -13.31 -18.50 3.91
C ILE A 202 -14.25 -17.82 4.91
N LEU A 203 -13.76 -16.81 5.63
CA LEU A 203 -14.55 -16.06 6.61
C LEU A 203 -15.63 -15.19 5.95
N VAL A 204 -15.29 -14.47 4.88
CA VAL A 204 -16.22 -13.59 4.16
C VAL A 204 -17.28 -14.39 3.41
N LYS A 205 -16.94 -15.55 2.83
CA LYS A 205 -17.91 -16.43 2.15
C LYS A 205 -18.91 -17.05 3.11
N LYS A 206 -18.57 -17.24 4.39
CA LYS A 206 -19.55 -17.69 5.40
C LYS A 206 -20.57 -16.61 5.75
N ASP A 207 -20.27 -15.34 5.47
CA ASP A 207 -21.09 -14.17 5.79
C ASP A 207 -21.94 -13.67 4.58
N LEU A 208 -22.30 -14.59 3.67
CA LEU A 208 -23.00 -14.34 2.40
C LEU A 208 -24.37 -13.65 2.52
N ASN A 209 -24.91 -13.47 3.73
CA ASN A 209 -26.17 -12.78 3.98
C ASN A 209 -26.09 -11.24 3.91
N SER A 210 -24.90 -10.66 3.71
CA SER A 210 -24.78 -9.21 3.57
C SER A 210 -25.12 -8.74 2.15
N LYS A 211 -26.05 -7.79 2.03
CA LYS A 211 -26.43 -7.14 0.75
C LYS A 211 -25.27 -6.44 0.02
N ASN A 212 -24.10 -6.30 0.67
CA ASN A 212 -22.91 -5.65 0.15
C ASN A 212 -21.80 -6.68 -0.10
N LYS A 213 -21.72 -7.21 -1.33
CA LYS A 213 -20.59 -8.04 -1.75
C LYS A 213 -19.29 -7.24 -1.61
N GLN A 214 -18.34 -7.77 -0.84
CA GLN A 214 -16.98 -7.22 -0.70
C GLN A 214 -16.26 -7.28 -2.05
N TRP A 215 -15.20 -6.47 -2.21
CA TRP A 215 -14.47 -6.34 -3.46
C TRP A 215 -13.91 -7.67 -3.98
N ILE A 216 -13.35 -8.48 -3.07
CA ILE A 216 -12.85 -9.84 -3.36
C ILE A 216 -13.92 -10.77 -3.97
N LEU A 217 -15.20 -10.52 -3.71
CA LEU A 217 -16.32 -11.32 -4.23
C LEU A 217 -17.01 -10.70 -5.46
N ARG A 218 -16.48 -9.60 -6.02
CA ARG A 218 -17.16 -8.81 -7.08
C ARG A 218 -17.49 -9.63 -8.33
N ASN A 219 -16.64 -10.57 -8.71
CA ASN A 219 -16.78 -11.37 -9.94
C ASN A 219 -16.73 -12.88 -9.66
N ASP A 220 -17.12 -13.34 -8.46
CA ASP A 220 -16.84 -14.70 -7.98
C ASP A 220 -15.33 -15.05 -8.13
N ALA A 221 -14.50 -14.00 -7.99
CA ALA A 221 -13.19 -13.88 -8.63
C ALA A 221 -12.12 -14.83 -8.09
N VAL A 222 -12.38 -15.52 -6.98
CA VAL A 222 -11.40 -16.38 -6.34
C VAL A 222 -11.91 -17.81 -6.33
N ILE A 223 -11.37 -18.60 -7.25
CA ILE A 223 -11.43 -20.05 -7.21
C ILE A 223 -10.18 -20.46 -6.44
N PHE A 224 -10.35 -20.88 -5.19
CA PHE A 224 -9.28 -21.46 -4.38
C PHE A 224 -9.14 -22.96 -4.61
#